data_AF-A0A6G8DJJ0-F1
#
_entry.id   AF-A0A6G8DJJ0-F1
#
_cell.length_a   1.000
_cell.length_b   1.000
_cell.length_c   1.000
_cell.angle_alpha   90.00
_cell.angle_beta   90.00
_cell.angle_gamma   90.00
#
_symmetry.space_group_name_H-M   'P 1'
#
loop_
_entity.id
_entity.type
_entity.pdbx_description
1 polymer ?
#
loop_
_entity_poly.entity_id
_entity_poly.type
_entity_poly.pdbx_seq_one_letter_code
_entity_poly.pdbx_strand_id
1 'polypeptide(L)'
;MNNRPPIPNEIKRAVRQRCGFGCVICGLPLYEYEHMEEWAIVQRHKEDEITLLCRMHHGMKTDGLLPVEEVRIANNDPYNKKVGVSKNVLMSYSGQDVSFYLGTSLFKLHGLQDGSFFTPLVVDGLPMVGFRVEQGKLLLNFIAFDESNKLILKIEDSELVYDTNQWDIEWIAQSLTIREGKGKILLQLKFDPPGIIRFVKGRVLRNGIELLVGKDYLFNTNNRNFFGSIHTENCGIGFSIGDPIPNGGVGVALSNINRYQFDRTEARKFLRKSLSDRRLTSQSTRTQ
;
A
#
# COMPACT_ATOMS: atom_id res chain seq x y z
N MET A 1 23.81 2.87 -25.33
CA MET A 1 22.48 3.01 -24.71
C MET A 1 21.97 4.40 -25.06
N ASN A 2 20.96 4.50 -25.90
CA ASN A 2 20.47 5.78 -26.41
C ASN A 2 19.92 6.65 -25.28
N ASN A 3 20.27 7.93 -25.33
CA ASN A 3 20.02 8.97 -24.33
C ASN A 3 18.53 9.37 -24.26
N ARG A 4 17.64 8.40 -24.00
CA ARG A 4 16.19 8.66 -23.87
C ARG A 4 15.92 9.29 -22.50
N PRO A 5 15.41 10.53 -22.43
CA PRO A 5 15.05 11.15 -21.17
C PRO A 5 13.90 10.36 -20.51
N PRO A 6 13.84 10.33 -19.16
CA PRO A 6 12.73 9.72 -18.45
C PRO A 6 11.41 10.44 -18.77
N ILE A 7 10.31 9.69 -18.84
CA ILE A 7 8.97 10.28 -18.96
C ILE A 7 8.73 11.15 -17.71
N PRO A 8 8.34 12.43 -17.86
CA PRO A 8 8.03 13.30 -16.74
C PRO A 8 6.94 12.73 -15.81
N ASN A 9 7.03 13.01 -14.51
CA ASN A 9 6.16 12.39 -13.51
C ASN A 9 4.69 12.80 -13.66
N GLU A 10 4.44 14.03 -14.11
CA GLU A 10 3.11 14.54 -14.43
C GLU A 10 2.48 13.79 -15.59
N ILE A 11 3.24 13.49 -16.65
CA ILE A 11 2.77 12.68 -17.79
C ILE A 11 2.51 11.25 -17.33
N LYS A 12 3.43 10.64 -16.58
CA LYS A 12 3.25 9.28 -16.04
C LYS A 12 1.96 9.16 -15.24
N ARG A 13 1.70 10.11 -14.33
CA ARG A 13 0.47 10.12 -13.52
C ARG A 13 -0.77 10.28 -14.41
N ALA A 14 -0.75 11.21 -15.36
CA ALA A 14 -1.90 11.46 -16.21
C ALA A 14 -2.23 10.23 -17.07
N VAL A 15 -1.21 9.57 -17.63
CA VAL A 15 -1.36 8.26 -18.30
C VAL A 15 -1.96 7.21 -17.35
N ARG A 16 -1.46 7.07 -16.12
CA ARG A 16 -2.03 6.12 -15.14
C ARG A 16 -3.50 6.40 -14.84
N GLN A 17 -3.86 7.66 -14.60
CA GLN A 17 -5.23 8.06 -14.30
C GLN A 17 -6.15 7.74 -15.48
N ARG A 18 -5.72 8.06 -16.71
CA ARG A 18 -6.47 7.78 -17.93
C ARG A 18 -6.65 6.28 -18.14
N CYS A 19 -5.58 5.48 -18.02
CA CYS A 19 -5.60 4.03 -18.21
C CYS A 19 -6.27 3.27 -17.05
N GLY A 20 -6.66 3.93 -15.96
CA GLY A 20 -7.26 3.28 -14.79
C GLY A 20 -6.26 2.46 -13.96
N PHE A 21 -5.01 2.91 -13.88
CA PHE A 21 -3.94 2.35 -13.04
C PHE A 21 -3.49 0.91 -13.39
N GLY A 22 -3.81 0.44 -14.59
CA GLY A 22 -3.39 -0.88 -15.05
C GLY A 22 -3.23 -0.96 -16.55
N CYS A 23 -2.83 -2.14 -17.02
CA CYS A 23 -2.80 -2.47 -18.43
C CYS A 23 -4.15 -2.17 -19.07
N VAL A 24 -4.18 -1.39 -20.16
CA VAL A 24 -5.43 -0.99 -20.80
C VAL A 24 -6.23 -2.18 -21.36
N ILE A 25 -5.57 -3.30 -21.65
CA ILE A 25 -6.18 -4.51 -22.21
C ILE A 25 -6.79 -5.42 -21.13
N CYS A 26 -6.03 -5.77 -20.10
CA CYS A 26 -6.46 -6.76 -19.10
C CYS A 26 -6.54 -6.25 -17.67
N GLY A 27 -6.22 -4.98 -17.43
CA GLY A 27 -6.36 -4.36 -16.13
C GLY A 27 -5.28 -4.67 -15.10
N LEU A 28 -4.24 -5.42 -15.47
CA LEU A 28 -3.17 -5.81 -14.53
C LEU A 28 -2.42 -4.55 -14.03
N PRO A 29 -2.24 -4.37 -12.71
CA PRO A 29 -1.66 -3.16 -12.13
C PRO A 29 -0.12 -3.14 -12.15
N LEU A 30 0.50 -4.21 -12.64
CA LEU A 30 1.93 -4.30 -12.92
C LEU A 30 2.12 -4.09 -14.43
N TYR A 31 2.67 -2.93 -14.79
CA TYR A 31 2.74 -2.46 -16.16
C TYR A 31 4.04 -1.73 -16.48
N GLU A 32 4.25 -1.53 -17.76
CA GLU A 32 5.29 -0.73 -18.39
C GLU A 32 4.62 0.42 -19.16
N TYR A 33 5.31 1.56 -19.27
CA TYR A 33 4.84 2.69 -20.08
C TYR A 33 5.20 2.42 -21.53
N GLU A 34 4.17 2.29 -22.35
CA GLU A 34 4.30 1.92 -23.76
C GLU A 34 4.09 3.13 -24.65
N HIS A 35 5.00 3.35 -25.58
CA HIS A 35 4.83 4.34 -26.64
C HIS A 35 4.00 3.74 -27.78
N MET A 36 2.86 4.33 -28.10
CA MET A 36 2.04 3.86 -29.23
C MET A 36 2.77 4.03 -30.57
N GLU A 37 3.47 5.15 -30.73
CA GLU A 37 4.43 5.38 -31.81
C GLU A 37 5.85 5.25 -31.27
N GLU A 38 6.69 4.45 -31.92
CA GLU A 38 8.03 4.13 -31.43
C GLU A 38 8.86 5.38 -31.13
N TRP A 39 9.58 5.37 -30.00
CA TRP A 39 10.44 6.49 -29.59
C TRP A 39 11.45 6.87 -30.67
N ALA A 40 11.94 5.88 -31.43
CA ALA A 40 12.86 6.09 -32.54
C ALA A 40 12.31 7.07 -33.60
N ILE A 41 10.99 7.17 -33.73
CA ILE A 41 10.28 8.03 -34.69
C ILE A 41 9.94 9.37 -34.04
N VAL A 42 9.28 9.37 -32.88
CA VAL A 42 8.66 10.59 -32.33
C VAL A 42 9.57 11.39 -31.39
N GLN A 43 10.51 10.73 -30.72
CA GLN A 43 11.51 11.31 -29.79
C GLN A 43 10.92 12.33 -28.79
N ARG A 44 9.67 12.13 -28.37
CA ARG A 44 8.96 13.00 -27.43
C ARG A 44 8.11 12.17 -26.48
N HIS A 45 7.76 12.78 -25.35
CA HIS A 45 6.79 12.22 -24.41
C HIS A 45 5.54 13.09 -24.46
N LYS A 46 4.46 12.57 -25.03
CA LYS A 46 3.13 13.15 -24.92
C LYS A 46 2.19 12.16 -24.24
N GLU A 47 1.26 12.70 -23.46
CA GLU A 47 0.34 11.90 -22.67
C GLU A 47 -0.52 10.98 -23.53
N ASP A 48 -1.08 11.50 -24.62
CA ASP A 48 -1.93 10.79 -25.60
C ASP A 48 -1.18 9.74 -26.43
N GLU A 49 0.16 9.84 -26.52
CA GLU A 49 1.02 8.91 -27.26
C GLU A 49 1.57 7.75 -26.40
N ILE A 50 1.34 7.78 -25.08
CA ILE A 50 1.86 6.78 -24.13
C ILE A 50 0.70 6.07 -23.44
N THR A 51 0.73 4.75 -23.35
CA THR A 51 -0.27 3.92 -22.63
C THR A 51 0.38 3.00 -21.60
N LEU A 52 -0.42 2.19 -20.91
CA LEU A 52 0.05 1.17 -19.98
C LEU A 52 -0.22 -0.24 -20.54
N LEU A 53 0.82 -1.05 -20.63
CA LEU A 53 0.71 -2.48 -20.94
C LEU A 53 1.39 -3.31 -19.85
N CYS A 54 0.81 -4.46 -19.49
CA CYS A 54 1.52 -5.42 -18.66
C CYS A 54 2.63 -6.09 -19.46
N ARG A 55 3.62 -6.70 -18.79
CA ARG A 55 4.74 -7.39 -19.45
C ARG A 55 4.31 -8.33 -20.57
N MET A 56 3.20 -9.05 -20.37
CA MET A 56 2.65 -9.96 -21.37
C MET A 56 2.20 -9.21 -22.63
N HIS A 57 1.32 -8.22 -22.50
CA HIS A 57 0.82 -7.46 -23.66
C HIS A 57 1.89 -6.55 -24.28
N HIS A 58 2.80 -6.01 -23.48
CA HIS A 58 3.96 -5.29 -24.00
C HIS A 58 4.81 -6.21 -24.87
N GLY A 59 5.15 -7.41 -24.38
CA GLY A 59 5.86 -8.43 -25.17
C GLY A 59 5.13 -8.78 -26.47
N MET A 60 3.83 -9.06 -26.40
CA MET A 60 3.03 -9.34 -27.60
C MET A 60 3.05 -8.20 -28.62
N LYS A 61 3.01 -6.93 -28.17
CA LYS A 61 3.13 -5.77 -29.08
C LYS A 61 4.52 -5.70 -29.70
N THR A 62 5.56 -5.85 -28.88
CA THR A 62 6.97 -5.85 -29.34
C THR A 62 7.23 -6.95 -30.37
N ASP A 63 6.65 -8.14 -30.15
CA ASP A 63 6.80 -9.31 -31.03
C ASP A 63 5.90 -9.26 -32.28
N GLY A 64 5.07 -8.21 -32.43
CA GLY A 64 4.15 -8.03 -33.56
C GLY A 64 2.89 -8.90 -33.51
N LEU A 65 2.63 -9.57 -32.39
CA LEU A 65 1.45 -10.43 -32.17
C LEU A 65 0.21 -9.65 -31.68
N LEU A 66 0.42 -8.44 -31.15
CA LEU A 66 -0.65 -7.54 -30.72
C LEU A 66 -0.57 -6.24 -31.56
N PRO A 67 -1.51 -6.03 -32.51
CA PRO A 67 -1.52 -4.84 -33.35
C PRO A 67 -1.65 -3.56 -32.52
N VAL A 68 -0.92 -2.51 -32.91
CA VAL A 68 -0.99 -1.19 -32.25
C VAL A 68 -2.41 -0.62 -32.24
N GLU A 69 -3.21 -0.92 -33.26
CA GLU A 69 -4.60 -0.45 -33.35
C GLU A 69 -5.47 -1.06 -32.24
N GLU A 70 -5.26 -2.33 -31.88
CA GLU A 70 -5.95 -2.95 -30.74
C GLU A 70 -5.55 -2.28 -29.42
N VAL A 71 -4.28 -1.90 -29.30
CA VAL A 71 -3.78 -1.13 -28.14
C VAL A 71 -4.43 0.26 -28.08
N ARG A 72 -4.63 0.93 -29.23
CA ARG A 72 -5.32 2.22 -29.33
C ARG A 72 -6.78 2.12 -28.92
N ILE A 73 -7.49 1.11 -29.42
CA ILE A 73 -8.88 0.81 -29.03
C ILE A 73 -8.96 0.60 -27.51
N ALA A 74 -8.09 -0.24 -26.95
CA ALA A 74 -8.06 -0.50 -25.52
C ALA A 74 -7.71 0.75 -24.69
N ASN A 75 -6.82 1.63 -25.18
CA ASN A 75 -6.49 2.88 -24.49
C ASN A 75 -7.67 3.87 -24.43
N ASN A 76 -8.52 3.88 -25.45
CA ASN A 76 -9.72 4.74 -25.49
C ASN A 76 -10.83 4.22 -24.55
N ASP A 77 -10.83 2.92 -24.28
CA ASP A 77 -11.77 2.28 -23.37
C ASP A 77 -11.05 1.28 -22.43
N PRO A 78 -10.26 1.77 -21.46
CA PRO A 78 -9.41 0.93 -20.62
C PRO A 78 -10.19 -0.05 -19.77
N TYR A 79 -9.70 -1.29 -19.68
CA TYR A 79 -10.32 -2.37 -18.91
C TYR A 79 -10.75 -1.94 -17.49
N ASN A 80 -9.83 -1.34 -16.73
CA ASN A 80 -10.08 -0.96 -15.34
C ASN A 80 -11.14 0.13 -15.19
N LYS A 81 -11.27 1.03 -16.18
CA LYS A 81 -12.31 2.07 -16.17
C LYS A 81 -13.69 1.51 -16.47
N LYS A 82 -13.78 0.48 -17.31
CA LYS A 82 -15.03 -0.25 -17.56
C LYS A 82 -15.53 -1.02 -16.35
N VAL A 83 -14.62 -1.80 -15.75
CA VAL A 83 -14.97 -2.74 -14.68
C VAL A 83 -15.01 -2.05 -13.31
N GLY A 84 -14.34 -0.90 -13.16
CA GLY A 84 -14.27 -0.12 -11.92
C GLY A 84 -13.17 -0.57 -10.96
N VAL A 85 -12.62 -1.77 -11.14
CA VAL A 85 -11.54 -2.36 -10.34
C VAL A 85 -10.41 -2.88 -11.22
N SER A 86 -9.22 -3.01 -10.64
CA SER A 86 -8.07 -3.63 -11.32
C SER A 86 -8.18 -5.16 -11.38
N LYS A 87 -7.46 -5.77 -12.32
CA LYS A 87 -7.22 -7.22 -12.28
C LYS A 87 -6.36 -7.58 -11.06
N ASN A 88 -6.71 -8.70 -10.43
CA ASN A 88 -6.04 -9.18 -9.24
C ASN A 88 -4.58 -9.53 -9.52
N VAL A 89 -3.72 -9.23 -8.54
CA VAL A 89 -2.33 -9.71 -8.51
C VAL A 89 -2.20 -10.68 -7.36
N LEU A 90 -1.84 -11.92 -7.70
CA LEU A 90 -1.46 -12.93 -6.74
C LEU A 90 -0.04 -12.64 -6.25
N MET A 91 0.10 -12.45 -4.95
CA MET A 91 1.40 -12.27 -4.31
C MET A 91 2.00 -13.61 -3.90
N SER A 92 3.31 -13.76 -4.08
CA SER A 92 4.06 -14.97 -3.72
C SER A 92 4.37 -15.01 -2.22
N TYR A 93 3.40 -15.42 -1.41
CA TYR A 93 3.56 -15.70 0.02
C TYR A 93 3.68 -17.20 0.30
N SER A 94 4.50 -17.59 1.27
CA SER A 94 4.67 -18.99 1.68
C SER A 94 5.28 -19.11 3.09
N GLY A 95 5.19 -20.30 3.68
CA GLY A 95 5.72 -20.58 5.01
C GLY A 95 4.69 -20.39 6.13
N GLN A 96 5.17 -20.44 7.37
CA GLN A 96 4.33 -20.38 8.58
C GLN A 96 4.73 -19.22 9.51
N ASP A 97 5.84 -18.56 9.21
CA ASP A 97 6.33 -17.41 9.96
C ASP A 97 5.95 -16.13 9.22
N VAL A 98 5.45 -15.15 9.97
CA VAL A 98 5.01 -13.89 9.42
C VAL A 98 5.51 -12.72 10.25
N SER A 99 5.92 -11.66 9.56
CA SER A 99 6.36 -10.41 10.19
C SER A 99 5.67 -9.23 9.52
N PHE A 100 4.97 -8.44 10.33
CA PHE A 100 4.38 -7.20 9.89
C PHE A 100 5.06 -6.02 10.57
N TYR A 101 5.53 -5.07 9.77
CA TYR A 101 6.14 -3.84 10.26
C TYR A 101 5.21 -2.65 10.09
N LEU A 102 5.07 -1.88 11.17
CA LEU A 102 4.33 -0.64 11.22
C LEU A 102 5.29 0.45 11.69
N GLY A 103 5.91 1.15 10.73
CA GLY A 103 7.14 1.90 10.98
C GLY A 103 8.29 0.97 11.38
N THR A 104 8.89 1.20 12.55
CA THR A 104 9.93 0.32 13.13
C THR A 104 9.38 -0.76 14.06
N SER A 105 8.10 -0.69 14.41
CA SER A 105 7.47 -1.69 15.27
C SER A 105 7.24 -3.00 14.51
N LEU A 106 7.62 -4.11 15.12
CA LEU A 106 7.54 -5.47 14.59
C LEU A 106 6.48 -6.29 15.34
N PHE A 107 5.53 -6.82 14.59
CA PHE A 107 4.54 -7.79 15.05
C PHE A 107 4.81 -9.11 14.34
N LYS A 108 5.20 -10.13 15.11
CA LYS A 108 5.67 -11.40 14.58
C LYS A 108 4.88 -12.56 15.16
N LEU A 109 4.55 -13.54 14.32
CA LEU A 109 4.00 -14.81 14.74
C LEU A 109 4.78 -15.93 14.06
N HIS A 110 5.14 -16.93 14.86
CA HIS A 110 5.81 -18.15 14.42
C HIS A 110 4.83 -19.30 14.28
N GLY A 111 5.13 -20.20 13.33
CA GLY A 111 4.48 -21.50 13.24
C GLY A 111 2.95 -21.41 13.09
N LEU A 112 2.45 -20.43 12.32
CA LEU A 112 1.03 -20.29 12.05
C LEU A 112 0.52 -21.59 11.39
N GLN A 113 -0.38 -22.28 12.09
CA GLN A 113 -0.93 -23.55 11.64
C GLN A 113 -2.04 -23.34 10.60
N ASP A 114 -2.32 -24.37 9.80
CA ASP A 114 -3.40 -24.34 8.83
C ASP A 114 -4.74 -24.02 9.49
N GLY A 115 -5.53 -23.13 8.90
CA GLY A 115 -6.78 -22.63 9.47
C GLY A 115 -6.63 -21.63 10.64
N SER A 116 -5.41 -21.31 11.07
CA SER A 116 -5.15 -20.28 12.09
C SER A 116 -5.05 -18.88 11.47
N PHE A 117 -5.26 -17.85 12.30
CA PHE A 117 -5.20 -16.44 11.90
C PHE A 117 -4.23 -15.64 12.77
N PHE A 118 -3.56 -14.68 12.15
CA PHE A 118 -2.73 -13.66 12.80
C PHE A 118 -3.21 -12.27 12.38
N THR A 119 -3.47 -11.39 13.33
CA THR A 119 -3.96 -10.03 13.02
C THR A 119 -3.04 -8.98 13.64
N PRO A 120 -1.97 -8.55 12.95
CA PRO A 120 -1.03 -7.58 13.51
C PRO A 120 -1.63 -6.22 13.78
N LEU A 121 -2.71 -5.83 13.09
CA LEU A 121 -3.39 -4.56 13.30
C LEU A 121 -4.91 -4.74 13.28
N VAL A 122 -5.56 -4.37 14.39
CA VAL A 122 -7.01 -4.28 14.54
C VAL A 122 -7.39 -2.83 14.82
N VAL A 123 -8.43 -2.35 14.14
CA VAL A 123 -9.07 -1.07 14.46
C VAL A 123 -10.57 -1.31 14.61
N ASP A 124 -11.13 -1.01 15.78
CA ASP A 124 -12.56 -1.22 16.09
C ASP A 124 -13.07 -2.63 15.79
N GLY A 125 -12.36 -3.63 16.31
CA GLY A 125 -12.67 -5.03 16.06
C GLY A 125 -12.46 -5.51 14.62
N LEU A 126 -12.14 -4.63 13.67
CA LEU A 126 -11.89 -4.98 12.27
C LEU A 126 -10.40 -5.32 12.07
N PRO A 127 -10.07 -6.54 11.59
CA PRO A 127 -8.73 -6.90 11.13
C PRO A 127 -8.30 -6.02 9.96
N MET A 128 -7.54 -4.97 10.22
CA MET A 128 -7.02 -4.09 9.15
C MET A 128 -5.94 -4.78 8.35
N VAL A 129 -5.17 -5.64 9.03
CA VAL A 129 -4.18 -6.52 8.43
C VAL A 129 -4.32 -7.88 9.09
N GLY A 130 -4.46 -8.93 8.29
CA GLY A 130 -4.60 -10.29 8.74
C GLY A 130 -3.77 -11.24 7.88
N PHE A 131 -3.34 -12.34 8.46
CA PHE A 131 -2.73 -13.45 7.76
C PHE A 131 -3.41 -14.74 8.18
N ARG A 132 -3.57 -15.66 7.23
CA ARG A 132 -4.05 -17.02 7.50
C ARG A 132 -3.21 -18.02 6.74
N VAL A 133 -3.10 -19.25 7.25
CA VAL A 133 -2.55 -20.35 6.45
C VAL A 133 -3.72 -21.17 5.93
N GLU A 134 -3.69 -21.44 4.62
CA GLU A 134 -4.62 -22.33 3.95
C GLU A 134 -3.86 -23.26 3.01
N GLN A 135 -4.00 -24.57 3.20
CA GLN A 135 -3.33 -25.59 2.39
C GLN A 135 -1.81 -25.38 2.34
N GLY A 136 -1.22 -24.96 3.47
CA GLY A 136 0.21 -24.67 3.59
C GLY A 136 0.68 -23.38 2.91
N LYS A 137 -0.24 -22.56 2.38
CA LYS A 137 0.06 -21.24 1.83
C LYS A 137 -0.30 -20.16 2.82
N LEU A 138 0.61 -19.20 2.99
CA LEU A 138 0.35 -17.99 3.77
C LEU A 138 -0.45 -17.01 2.90
N LEU A 139 -1.59 -16.56 3.40
CA LEU A 139 -2.51 -15.67 2.70
C LEU A 139 -2.63 -14.34 3.47
N LEU A 140 -2.49 -13.23 2.75
CA LEU A 140 -2.61 -11.88 3.28
C LEU A 140 -4.02 -11.34 3.10
N ASN A 141 -4.57 -10.77 4.16
CA ASN A 141 -5.72 -9.89 4.14
C ASN A 141 -5.30 -8.47 4.58
N PHE A 142 -5.72 -7.45 3.84
CA PHE A 142 -5.43 -6.06 4.15
C PHE A 142 -6.61 -5.20 3.75
N ILE A 143 -7.00 -4.25 4.58
CA ILE A 143 -8.05 -3.30 4.24
C ILE A 143 -7.62 -1.89 4.63
N ALA A 144 -7.86 -0.93 3.73
CA ALA A 144 -7.64 0.48 4.02
C ALA A 144 -8.85 1.30 3.59
N PHE A 145 -9.06 2.40 4.31
CA PHE A 145 -10.12 3.36 4.06
C PHE A 145 -9.55 4.77 3.91
N ASP A 146 -10.34 5.64 3.29
CA ASP A 146 -10.10 7.09 3.32
C ASP A 146 -10.76 7.77 4.54
N GLU A 147 -10.68 9.10 4.60
CA GLU A 147 -11.25 9.91 5.68
C GLU A 147 -12.78 9.83 5.77
N SER A 148 -13.46 9.42 4.70
CA SER A 148 -14.91 9.24 4.63
C SER A 148 -15.34 7.79 4.95
N ASN A 149 -14.42 6.94 5.41
CA ASN A 149 -14.60 5.49 5.56
C ASN A 149 -14.95 4.76 4.24
N LYS A 150 -14.60 5.32 3.08
CA LYS A 150 -14.72 4.59 1.81
C LYS A 150 -13.53 3.64 1.67
N LEU A 151 -13.80 2.39 1.29
CA LEU A 151 -12.79 1.38 0.99
C LEU A 151 -11.93 1.85 -0.20
N ILE A 152 -10.61 1.92 -0.01
CA ILE A 152 -9.67 2.35 -1.07
C ILE A 152 -8.87 1.16 -1.63
N LEU A 153 -8.59 0.18 -0.78
CA LEU A 153 -7.75 -0.97 -1.05
C LEU A 153 -8.23 -2.14 -0.20
N LYS A 154 -8.39 -3.29 -0.84
CA LYS A 154 -8.58 -4.59 -0.22
C LYS A 154 -7.55 -5.57 -0.78
N ILE A 155 -6.81 -6.25 0.08
CA ILE A 155 -6.15 -7.49 -0.27
C ILE A 155 -6.99 -8.58 0.35
N GLU A 156 -7.46 -9.51 -0.45
CA GLU A 156 -8.21 -10.67 -0.03
C GLU A 156 -7.42 -11.91 -0.43
N ASP A 157 -6.95 -12.66 0.55
CA ASP A 157 -6.19 -13.89 0.34
C ASP A 157 -5.02 -13.76 -0.65
N SER A 158 -4.18 -12.75 -0.43
CA SER A 158 -3.04 -12.41 -1.28
C SER A 158 -3.41 -11.96 -2.69
N GLU A 159 -4.68 -11.67 -2.96
CA GLU A 159 -5.15 -11.03 -4.20
C GLU A 159 -5.39 -9.54 -3.98
N LEU A 160 -4.72 -8.70 -4.78
CA LEU A 160 -4.89 -7.25 -4.70
C LEU A 160 -6.16 -6.77 -5.43
N VAL A 161 -7.01 -6.01 -4.73
CA VAL A 161 -8.18 -5.30 -5.28
C VAL A 161 -8.16 -3.83 -4.82
N TYR A 162 -8.20 -2.88 -5.75
CA TYR A 162 -8.26 -1.45 -5.38
C TYR A 162 -9.23 -0.66 -6.26
N ASP A 163 -9.66 0.50 -5.75
CA ASP A 163 -10.55 1.43 -6.44
C ASP A 163 -9.77 2.22 -7.51
N THR A 164 -10.28 2.26 -8.74
CA THR A 164 -9.67 2.98 -9.87
C THR A 164 -10.03 4.49 -9.92
N ASN A 165 -10.74 4.99 -8.90
CA ASN A 165 -11.08 6.40 -8.68
C ASN A 165 -10.12 7.14 -7.71
N GLN A 166 -8.99 6.54 -7.35
CA GLN A 166 -7.98 7.18 -6.51
C GLN A 166 -7.23 8.29 -7.26
N TRP A 167 -6.62 9.22 -6.52
CA TRP A 167 -5.83 10.30 -7.14
C TRP A 167 -4.61 9.74 -7.88
N ASP A 168 -3.84 8.85 -7.26
CA ASP A 168 -2.74 8.15 -7.93
C ASP A 168 -2.45 6.82 -7.25
N ILE A 169 -2.27 5.76 -8.05
CA ILE A 169 -1.86 4.42 -7.62
C ILE A 169 -0.67 4.01 -8.47
N GLU A 170 0.37 3.54 -7.81
CA GLU A 170 1.58 3.09 -8.49
C GLU A 170 2.14 1.86 -7.77
N TRP A 171 2.30 0.77 -8.52
CA TRP A 171 3.01 -0.41 -8.07
C TRP A 171 4.30 -0.56 -8.86
N ILE A 172 5.43 -0.33 -8.19
CA ILE A 172 6.76 -0.50 -8.76
C ILE A 172 7.52 -1.55 -7.95
N ALA A 173 7.94 -2.62 -8.63
CA ALA A 173 8.62 -3.76 -8.03
C ALA A 173 7.82 -4.30 -6.83
N GLN A 174 8.36 -4.19 -5.62
CA GLN A 174 7.76 -4.68 -4.38
C GLN A 174 6.96 -3.62 -3.62
N SER A 175 6.83 -2.41 -4.16
CA SER A 175 6.23 -1.27 -3.47
C SER A 175 4.93 -0.83 -4.12
N LEU A 176 3.82 -0.96 -3.39
CA LEU A 176 2.53 -0.40 -3.74
C LEU A 176 2.34 0.93 -3.01
N THR A 177 2.07 1.99 -3.77
CA THR A 177 1.85 3.32 -3.22
C THR A 177 0.54 3.91 -3.70
N ILE A 178 -0.32 4.33 -2.77
CA ILE A 178 -1.59 5.02 -3.01
C ILE A 178 -1.49 6.43 -2.46
N ARG A 179 -1.97 7.40 -3.24
CA ARG A 179 -1.90 8.82 -2.93
C ARG A 179 -3.29 9.44 -3.09
N GLU A 180 -3.57 10.43 -2.25
CA GLU A 180 -4.80 11.22 -2.24
C GLU A 180 -4.58 12.66 -2.76
N GLY A 181 -3.35 12.98 -3.15
CA GLY A 181 -2.98 14.30 -3.64
C GLY A 181 -1.47 14.46 -3.78
N LYS A 182 -1.05 15.61 -4.32
CA LYS A 182 0.37 15.94 -4.51
C LYS A 182 1.11 15.90 -3.16
N GLY A 183 2.07 14.98 -3.03
CA GLY A 183 2.85 14.77 -1.81
C GLY A 183 2.08 14.13 -0.64
N LYS A 184 0.80 13.80 -0.82
CA LYS A 184 -0.07 13.18 0.20
C LYS A 184 -0.14 11.68 -0.05
N ILE A 185 0.74 10.94 0.64
CA ILE A 185 0.75 9.47 0.61
C ILE A 185 -0.31 8.99 1.60
N LEU A 186 -1.32 8.32 1.09
CA LEU A 186 -2.34 7.67 1.90
C LEU A 186 -1.80 6.36 2.45
N LEU A 187 -1.15 5.57 1.60
CA LEU A 187 -0.58 4.27 1.96
C LEU A 187 0.65 3.97 1.10
N GLN A 188 1.68 3.41 1.73
CA GLN A 188 2.81 2.78 1.06
C GLN A 188 3.14 1.46 1.74
N LEU A 189 2.93 0.37 1.02
CA LEU A 189 3.27 -0.99 1.41
C LEU A 189 4.52 -1.44 0.65
N LYS A 190 5.41 -2.14 1.35
CA LYS A 190 6.50 -2.90 0.74
C LYS A 190 6.32 -4.38 1.09
N PHE A 191 6.35 -5.22 0.07
CA PHE A 191 6.20 -6.67 0.17
C PHE A 191 7.58 -7.32 0.08
N ASP A 192 8.01 -7.97 1.15
CA ASP A 192 9.29 -8.67 1.27
C ASP A 192 8.97 -10.18 1.43
N PRO A 193 8.69 -10.91 0.34
CA PRO A 193 8.32 -12.33 0.41
C PRO A 193 9.45 -13.18 1.04
N PRO A 194 9.12 -14.33 1.66
CA PRO A 194 7.84 -15.03 1.59
C PRO A 194 6.81 -14.67 2.68
N GLY A 195 7.15 -13.83 3.67
CA GLY A 195 6.30 -13.60 4.85
C GLY A 195 6.45 -12.24 5.53
N ILE A 196 7.09 -11.26 4.88
CA ILE A 196 7.32 -9.94 5.47
C ILE A 196 6.54 -8.87 4.72
N ILE A 197 5.84 -8.02 5.47
CA ILE A 197 5.16 -6.84 4.95
C ILE A 197 5.53 -5.62 5.77
N ARG A 198 5.74 -4.50 5.10
CA ARG A 198 6.08 -3.24 5.73
C ARG A 198 5.10 -2.17 5.33
N PHE A 199 4.35 -1.64 6.29
CA PHE A 199 3.68 -0.36 6.15
C PHE A 199 4.73 0.73 6.37
N VAL A 200 5.29 1.22 5.28
CA VAL A 200 6.46 2.13 5.29
C VAL A 200 6.04 3.56 5.66
N LYS A 201 4.92 4.02 5.10
CA LYS A 201 4.44 5.39 5.28
C LYS A 201 2.98 5.52 4.90
N GLY A 202 2.22 6.33 5.62
CA GLY A 202 0.84 6.64 5.28
C GLY A 202 -0.02 6.79 6.53
N ARG A 203 -1.31 6.48 6.40
CA ARG A 203 -2.29 6.59 7.49
C ARG A 203 -3.19 5.36 7.52
N VAL A 204 -3.52 4.90 8.72
CA VAL A 204 -4.64 3.97 8.93
C VAL A 204 -5.81 4.80 9.42
N LEU A 205 -6.93 4.72 8.69
CA LEU A 205 -8.14 5.48 8.95
C LEU A 205 -9.30 4.51 9.14
N ARG A 206 -10.08 4.69 10.21
CA ARG A 206 -11.35 3.99 10.42
C ARG A 206 -12.13 4.67 11.54
N ASN A 207 -13.42 4.97 11.33
CA ASN A 207 -14.33 5.49 12.36
C ASN A 207 -13.73 6.66 13.19
N GLY A 208 -13.07 7.61 12.54
CA GLY A 208 -12.44 8.76 13.22
C GLY A 208 -11.09 8.47 13.91
N ILE A 209 -10.61 7.22 13.93
CA ILE A 209 -9.24 6.89 14.34
C ILE A 209 -8.29 7.25 13.20
N GLU A 210 -7.18 7.91 13.55
CA GLU A 210 -6.05 8.19 12.65
C GLU A 210 -4.75 7.71 13.30
N LEU A 211 -4.15 6.67 12.70
CA LEU A 211 -2.76 6.29 12.96
C LEU A 211 -1.89 6.77 11.81
N LEU A 212 -0.95 7.67 12.09
CA LEU A 212 0.09 8.06 11.14
C LEU A 212 1.25 7.07 11.23
N VAL A 213 1.65 6.55 10.07
CA VAL A 213 2.81 5.68 9.93
C VAL A 213 3.89 6.47 9.20
N GLY A 214 5.03 6.61 9.86
CA GLY A 214 6.24 7.14 9.25
C GLY A 214 7.30 6.06 9.10
N LYS A 215 8.46 6.46 8.54
CA LYS A 215 9.61 5.58 8.32
C LYS A 215 10.01 4.81 9.58
N ASP A 216 9.95 5.48 10.73
CA ASP A 216 10.47 4.98 12.00
C ASP A 216 9.48 5.09 13.15
N TYR A 217 8.26 5.56 12.93
CA TYR A 217 7.28 5.78 14.00
C TYR A 217 5.87 5.33 13.61
N LEU A 218 5.10 5.05 14.66
CA LEU A 218 3.65 4.96 14.65
C LEU A 218 3.12 6.06 15.57
N PHE A 219 2.17 6.86 15.11
CA PHE A 219 1.60 7.94 15.89
C PHE A 219 0.08 7.91 15.85
N ASN A 220 -0.54 7.77 17.02
CA ASN A 220 -1.97 7.97 17.19
C ASN A 220 -2.24 9.48 17.27
N THR A 221 -2.86 10.05 16.25
CA THR A 221 -3.14 11.49 16.21
C THR A 221 -4.19 11.90 17.24
N ASN A 222 -5.20 11.07 17.44
CA ASN A 222 -6.34 11.32 18.34
C ASN A 222 -5.89 11.62 19.77
N ASN A 223 -5.06 10.74 20.32
CA ASN A 223 -4.60 10.78 21.71
C ASN A 223 -3.14 11.23 21.86
N ARG A 224 -2.48 11.59 20.75
CA ARG A 224 -1.07 12.04 20.67
C ARG A 224 -0.09 11.01 21.24
N ASN A 225 -0.35 9.72 21.02
CA ASN A 225 0.57 8.68 21.46
C ASN A 225 1.63 8.44 20.38
N PHE A 226 2.90 8.53 20.74
CA PHE A 226 4.02 8.30 19.85
C PHE A 226 4.71 6.98 20.19
N PHE A 227 4.81 6.09 19.21
CA PHE A 227 5.37 4.75 19.34
C PHE A 227 6.50 4.53 18.34
N GLY A 228 7.43 3.66 18.72
CA GLY A 228 8.47 3.13 17.85
C GLY A 228 9.10 1.91 18.49
N SER A 229 9.70 1.05 17.68
CA SER A 229 10.43 -0.14 18.15
C SER A 229 9.64 -1.08 19.08
N ILE A 230 8.30 -1.12 18.97
CA ILE A 230 7.51 -2.15 19.66
C ILE A 230 7.87 -3.49 19.06
N HIS A 231 8.11 -4.49 19.91
CA HIS A 231 8.29 -5.88 19.48
C HIS A 231 7.25 -6.74 20.18
N THR A 232 6.43 -7.43 19.39
CA THR A 232 5.53 -8.47 19.89
C THR A 232 5.80 -9.74 19.14
N GLU A 233 5.83 -10.85 19.86
CA GLU A 233 6.07 -12.18 19.33
C GLU A 233 4.98 -13.11 19.84
N ASN A 234 4.42 -13.91 18.94
CA ASN A 234 3.40 -14.91 19.22
C ASN A 234 2.10 -14.39 19.89
N CYS A 235 1.73 -13.14 19.59
CA CYS A 235 0.42 -12.58 19.93
C CYS A 235 -0.54 -12.77 18.74
N GLY A 236 -1.71 -13.37 18.98
CA GLY A 236 -2.74 -13.52 17.94
C GLY A 236 -3.22 -12.18 17.36
N ILE A 237 -3.26 -11.15 18.21
CA ILE A 237 -3.45 -9.75 17.82
C ILE A 237 -2.21 -8.95 18.23
N GLY A 238 -1.56 -8.29 17.26
CA GLY A 238 -0.37 -7.49 17.51
C GLY A 238 -0.67 -6.16 18.19
N PHE A 239 -1.40 -5.29 17.47
CA PHE A 239 -1.81 -3.97 17.92
C PHE A 239 -3.31 -3.79 17.71
N SER A 240 -4.03 -3.47 18.79
CA SER A 240 -5.46 -3.14 18.75
C SER A 240 -5.68 -1.71 19.19
N ILE A 241 -6.49 -0.96 18.44
CA ILE A 241 -6.88 0.40 18.78
C ILE A 241 -8.39 0.60 18.61
N GLY A 242 -8.98 1.37 19.53
CA GLY A 242 -10.41 1.63 19.57
C GLY A 242 -11.15 0.53 20.33
N ASP A 243 -12.21 0.00 19.74
CA ASP A 243 -12.99 -1.06 20.38
C ASP A 243 -12.28 -2.42 20.19
N PRO A 244 -11.98 -3.15 21.27
CA PRO A 244 -11.21 -4.40 21.19
C PRO A 244 -12.05 -5.53 20.58
N ILE A 245 -11.37 -6.55 20.06
CA ILE A 245 -12.00 -7.85 19.79
C ILE A 245 -12.21 -8.54 21.16
N PRO A 246 -13.45 -8.91 21.53
CA PRO A 246 -13.70 -9.63 22.77
C PRO A 246 -12.89 -10.94 22.81
N ASN A 247 -12.28 -11.24 23.96
CA ASN A 247 -11.58 -12.50 24.24
C ASN A 247 -10.35 -12.82 23.36
N GLY A 248 -9.77 -11.82 22.66
CA GLY A 248 -8.52 -11.98 21.94
C GLY A 248 -7.30 -11.62 22.80
N GLY A 249 -6.25 -12.44 22.79
CA GLY A 249 -4.95 -12.06 23.35
C GLY A 249 -4.29 -10.97 22.50
N VAL A 250 -4.05 -9.80 23.07
CA VAL A 250 -3.50 -8.62 22.39
C VAL A 250 -2.13 -8.26 22.95
N GLY A 251 -1.13 -8.06 22.08
CA GLY A 251 0.19 -7.60 22.48
C GLY A 251 0.20 -6.14 22.95
N VAL A 252 -0.43 -5.23 22.20
CA VAL A 252 -0.61 -3.82 22.57
C VAL A 252 -2.05 -3.39 22.31
N ALA A 253 -2.73 -2.87 23.33
CA ALA A 253 -4.11 -2.37 23.23
C ALA A 253 -4.19 -0.89 23.59
N LEU A 254 -4.88 -0.10 22.77
CA LEU A 254 -5.21 1.31 23.02
C LEU A 254 -6.72 1.52 22.93
N SER A 255 -7.35 1.74 24.08
CA SER A 255 -8.77 2.08 24.18
C SER A 255 -8.97 3.58 24.41
N ASN A 256 -10.23 4.02 24.54
CA ASN A 256 -10.60 5.41 24.87
C ASN A 256 -10.03 6.45 23.90
N ILE A 257 -10.31 6.27 22.61
CA ILE A 257 -9.80 7.15 21.55
C ILE A 257 -10.67 8.39 21.39
N ASN A 258 -10.08 9.58 21.48
CA ASN A 258 -10.76 10.84 21.18
C ASN A 258 -10.91 11.01 19.66
N ARG A 259 -11.95 10.40 19.09
CA ARG A 259 -12.14 10.30 17.63
C ARG A 259 -12.40 11.62 16.93
N TYR A 260 -13.22 12.48 17.52
CA TYR A 260 -13.78 13.64 16.81
C TYR A 260 -13.48 14.99 17.47
N GLN A 261 -13.08 15.02 18.73
CA GLN A 261 -12.92 16.25 19.51
C GLN A 261 -11.46 16.49 19.92
N PHE A 262 -10.52 16.26 19.00
CA PHE A 262 -9.10 16.48 19.26
C PHE A 262 -8.52 17.54 18.32
N ASP A 263 -7.58 18.33 18.84
CA ASP A 263 -6.87 19.34 18.07
C ASP A 263 -5.78 18.68 17.21
N ARG A 264 -6.05 18.58 15.90
CA ARG A 264 -5.11 18.05 14.90
C ARG A 264 -3.85 18.92 14.76
N THR A 265 -3.95 20.23 14.98
CA THR A 265 -2.81 21.15 14.89
C THR A 265 -1.86 20.89 16.05
N GLU A 266 -2.37 20.78 17.27
CA GLU A 266 -1.57 20.45 18.45
C GLU A 266 -0.99 19.03 18.37
N ALA A 267 -1.75 18.06 17.86
CA ALA A 267 -1.23 16.71 17.62
C ALA A 267 -0.03 16.71 16.65
N ARG A 268 -0.10 17.50 15.56
CA ARG A 268 1.02 17.65 14.62
C ARG A 268 2.23 18.37 15.24
N LYS A 269 2.01 19.37 16.10
CA LYS A 269 3.11 20.02 16.85
C LYS A 269 3.79 19.03 17.79
N PHE A 270 3.00 18.24 18.52
CA PHE A 270 3.52 17.19 19.39
C PHE A 270 4.37 16.18 18.61
N LEU A 271 3.85 15.65 17.49
CA LEU A 271 4.59 14.72 16.63
C LEU A 271 5.94 15.30 16.17
N ARG A 272 5.97 16.56 15.71
CA ARG A 272 7.22 17.21 15.30
C ARG A 272 8.23 17.31 16.44
N LYS A 273 7.76 17.66 17.64
CA LYS A 273 8.59 17.71 18.85
C LYS A 273 9.16 16.31 19.18
N SER A 274 8.31 15.28 19.25
CA SER A 274 8.74 13.90 19.52
C SER A 274 9.79 13.40 18.51
N LEU A 275 9.62 13.73 17.23
CA LEU A 275 10.61 13.39 16.19
C LEU A 275 11.94 14.14 16.37
N SER A 276 11.89 15.40 16.79
CA SER A 276 13.09 16.18 17.09
C SER A 276 13.86 15.57 18.27
N ASP A 277 13.16 15.29 19.37
CA ASP A 277 13.74 14.73 20.59
C ASP A 277 14.37 13.34 20.32
N ARG A 278 13.72 12.50 19.52
CA ARG A 278 14.25 11.19 19.11
C ARG A 278 15.51 11.30 18.25
N ARG A 279 15.62 12.31 17.37
CA ARG A 279 16.84 12.51 16.57
C ARG A 279 18.03 12.90 17.43
N LEU A 280 17.82 13.80 18.38
CA LEU A 280 18.87 14.26 19.30
C LEU A 280 19.43 13.09 20.13
N THR A 281 18.55 12.26 20.69
CA THR A 281 18.95 11.06 21.45
C THR A 281 19.70 10.04 20.60
N SER A 282 19.29 9.82 19.35
CA SER A 282 19.99 8.89 18.43
C SER A 282 21.38 9.35 18.01
N GLN A 283 21.64 10.67 18.01
CA GLN A 283 22.95 11.24 17.70
C GLN A 283 23.89 11.14 18.89
N SER A 284 23.41 11.38 20.12
CA SER A 284 24.24 11.24 21.33
C SER A 284 24.73 9.81 21.57
N THR A 285 23.94 8.80 21.17
CA THR A 285 24.32 7.37 21.29
C THR A 285 25.30 6.89 20.21
N ARG A 286 25.58 7.67 19.16
CA ARG A 286 26.56 7.32 18.12
C ARG A 286 27.93 7.95 18.34
N THR A 287 28.04 8.86 19.30
CA THR A 287 29.27 9.58 19.68
C THR A 287 29.92 9.02 20.94
N GLN A 288 29.43 7.89 21.45
CA GLN A 288 30.04 7.06 22.49
C GLN A 288 30.36 5.69 21.88
#